data_AF-X0PKV7-F1
#
_entry.id   AF-X0PKV7-F1
#
_cell.length_a   1.000
_cell.length_b   1.000
_cell.length_c   1.000
_cell.angle_alpha   90.00
_cell.angle_beta   90.00
_cell.angle_gamma   90.00
#
_symmetry.space_group_name_H-M   'P 1'
#
loop_
_entity.id
_entity.type
_entity.pdbx_description
1 polymer ?
#
loop_
_entity_poly.entity_id
_entity_poly.type
_entity_poly.pdbx_seq_one_letter_code
_entity_poly.pdbx_strand_id
1 'polypeptide(L)'
;MAMQNNPDIKVVYPKEPVYFAYDVFMKLKKAPNGTNVDKFINYMLAPKTSVKFSEAFPYYNPNKQAVKLLPKKLRDNPAVTVPNNVLARSQTVLNLGKETTKIDKVWNDFKGDQ
;
A
#
# COMPACT_ATOMS: atom_id res chain seq x y z
N MET A 1 14.38 -3.33 -1.79
CA MET A 1 13.39 -4.11 -2.57
C MET A 1 14.02 -5.42 -2.98
N ALA A 2 13.26 -6.53 -3.07
CA ALA A 2 13.80 -7.83 -3.46
C ALA A 2 14.58 -7.78 -4.80
N MET A 3 14.05 -7.06 -5.78
CA MET A 3 14.69 -6.82 -7.09
C MET A 3 16.04 -6.09 -7.03
N GLN A 4 16.32 -5.36 -5.95
CA GLN A 4 17.63 -4.70 -5.75
C GLN A 4 18.68 -5.68 -5.22
N ASN A 5 18.24 -6.71 -4.50
CA ASN A 5 19.12 -7.72 -3.92
C ASN A 5 19.32 -8.90 -4.86
N ASN A 6 18.36 -9.16 -5.75
CA ASN A 6 18.42 -10.23 -6.74
C ASN A 6 17.81 -9.73 -8.08
N PRO A 7 18.63 -9.55 -9.14
CA PRO A 7 18.16 -9.06 -10.44
C PRO A 7 17.25 -10.03 -11.21
N ASP A 8 17.22 -11.31 -10.81
CA ASP A 8 16.32 -12.31 -11.41
C ASP A 8 14.87 -12.14 -10.95
N ILE A 9 14.66 -11.44 -9.83
CA ILE A 9 13.32 -11.10 -9.35
C ILE A 9 12.77 -9.95 -10.20
N LYS A 10 11.62 -10.19 -10.83
CA LYS A 10 10.93 -9.23 -11.69
C LYS A 10 9.50 -9.03 -11.21
N VAL A 11 9.00 -7.80 -11.31
CA VAL A 11 7.58 -7.50 -11.11
C VAL A 11 6.83 -7.80 -12.39
N VAL A 12 5.78 -8.60 -12.26
CA VAL A 12 4.86 -8.96 -13.34
C VAL A 12 3.46 -8.69 -12.85
N TYR A 13 2.67 -8.00 -13.68
CA TYR A 13 1.25 -7.83 -13.42
C TYR A 13 0.47 -8.88 -14.22
N PRO A 14 -0.32 -9.75 -13.56
CA PRO A 14 -1.13 -10.78 -14.24
C PRO A 14 -2.18 -10.12 -15.15
N LYS A 15 -2.78 -10.87 -16.09
CA LYS A 15 -3.80 -10.31 -17.00
C LYS A 15 -5.11 -10.01 -16.26
N GLU A 16 -5.40 -10.82 -15.26
CA GLU A 16 -6.51 -10.72 -14.32
C GLU A 16 -6.38 -9.47 -13.44
N PRO A 17 -7.50 -8.93 -12.92
CA PRO A 17 -7.49 -7.83 -11.97
C PRO A 17 -6.48 -8.04 -10.83
N VAL A 18 -5.68 -7.01 -10.55
CA VAL A 18 -4.66 -7.06 -9.49
C VAL A 18 -5.27 -6.60 -8.18
N TYR A 19 -4.98 -7.32 -7.11
CA TYR A 19 -5.36 -6.89 -5.77
C TYR A 19 -4.63 -5.58 -5.40
N PHE A 20 -5.39 -4.55 -5.03
CA PHE A 20 -4.88 -3.26 -4.60
C PHE A 20 -5.39 -2.93 -3.20
N ALA A 21 -4.48 -2.95 -2.24
CA ALA A 21 -4.71 -2.60 -0.84
C ALA A 21 -4.13 -1.23 -0.54
N TYR A 22 -4.72 -0.57 0.46
CA TYR A 22 -4.21 0.69 0.98
C TYR A 22 -4.36 0.72 2.50
N ASP A 23 -3.27 1.04 3.18
CA ASP A 23 -3.28 1.32 4.60
C ASP A 23 -3.57 2.80 4.82
N VAL A 24 -4.42 3.10 5.79
CA VAL A 24 -4.86 4.47 6.09
C VAL A 24 -4.58 4.80 7.55
N PHE A 25 -4.13 6.03 7.80
CA PHE A 25 -4.12 6.56 9.15
C PHE A 25 -5.55 6.82 9.63
N MET A 26 -5.84 6.42 10.86
CA MET A 26 -7.14 6.63 11.49
C MET A 26 -6.98 7.27 12.86
N LYS A 27 -7.88 8.20 13.20
CA LYS A 27 -8.03 8.74 14.56
C LYS A 27 -9.19 8.05 15.26
N LEU A 28 -8.90 7.35 16.35
CA LEU A 28 -9.94 6.73 17.17
C LEU A 28 -10.81 7.80 17.84
N LYS A 29 -12.12 7.53 17.96
CA LYS A 29 -13.11 8.46 18.54
C LYS A 29 -12.75 8.93 19.97
N LYS A 30 -12.11 8.06 20.76
CA LYS A 30 -11.69 8.33 22.14
C LYS A 30 -10.17 8.36 22.29
N ALA A 31 -9.44 8.79 21.26
CA ALA A 31 -7.99 8.91 21.34
C ALA A 31 -7.61 9.92 22.44
N PRO A 32 -6.81 9.54 23.45
CA PRO A 32 -6.49 10.42 24.59
C PRO A 32 -5.72 11.68 24.15
N ASN A 33 -5.02 11.61 23.02
CA ASN A 33 -4.25 12.71 22.44
C ASN A 33 -4.65 13.01 20.99
N GLY A 34 -5.95 13.18 20.73
CA GLY A 34 -6.49 13.37 19.38
C GLY A 34 -5.81 14.47 18.55
N THR A 35 -5.47 15.60 19.16
CA THR A 35 -4.75 16.71 18.50
C THR A 35 -3.36 16.30 17.99
N ASN A 36 -2.65 15.43 18.71
CA ASN A 36 -1.33 14.97 18.28
C ASN A 36 -1.45 13.96 17.13
N VAL A 37 -2.55 13.19 17.07
CA VAL A 37 -2.84 12.32 15.91
C VAL A 37 -3.00 13.17 14.66
N ASP A 38 -3.77 14.26 14.72
CA ASP A 38 -3.97 15.16 13.57
C ASP A 38 -2.64 15.81 13.13
N LYS A 39 -1.82 16.28 14.08
CA LYS A 39 -0.48 16.82 13.79
C LYS A 39 0.43 15.80 13.11
N PHE A 40 0.43 14.56 13.60
CA PHE A 40 1.24 13.49 13.03
C PHE A 40 0.80 13.14 11.60
N ILE A 41 -0.51 12.99 11.37
CA ILE A 41 -1.06 12.74 10.04
C ILE A 41 -0.67 13.87 9.08
N ASN A 42 -0.82 15.14 9.49
CA ASN A 42 -0.40 16.29 8.68
C ASN A 42 1.10 16.27 8.37
N TYR A 43 1.94 15.92 9.34
CA TYR A 43 3.38 15.78 9.13
C TYR A 43 3.70 14.70 8.09
N MET A 44 3.06 13.53 8.18
CA MET A 44 3.25 12.42 7.23
C MET A 44 2.74 12.78 5.82
N LEU A 45 1.67 13.56 5.72
CA LEU A 45 1.11 14.04 4.45
C LEU A 45 1.95 15.14 3.78
N ALA A 46 2.88 15.80 4.49
CA ALA A 46 3.76 16.80 3.89
C ALA A 46 4.65 16.16 2.80
N PRO A 47 4.75 16.74 1.58
CA PRO A 47 5.44 16.10 0.45
C PRO A 47 6.87 15.65 0.76
N LYS A 48 7.66 16.49 1.45
CA LYS A 48 9.05 16.16 1.82
C LYS A 48 9.12 14.98 2.80
N THR A 49 8.23 14.91 3.77
CA THR A 49 8.15 13.79 4.72
C THR A 49 7.73 12.52 4.00
N SER A 50 6.72 12.62 3.13
CA SER A 50 6.22 11.49 2.33
C SER A 50 7.30 10.93 1.39
N VAL A 51 8.15 11.77 0.80
CA VAL A 51 9.33 11.32 0.02
C VAL A 51 10.30 10.52 0.88
N LYS A 52 10.69 11.05 2.05
CA LYS A 52 11.60 10.35 2.98
C LYS A 52 11.04 8.98 3.38
N PHE A 53 9.73 8.90 3.61
CA PHE A 53 9.07 7.64 3.89
C PHE A 53 9.17 6.67 2.69
N SER A 54 8.88 7.12 1.47
CA SER A 54 9.01 6.29 0.26
C SER A 54 10.44 5.85 -0.04
N GLU A 55 11.46 6.61 0.37
CA GLU A 55 12.86 6.18 0.22
C GLU A 55 13.22 5.03 1.15
N ALA A 56 12.69 5.04 2.38
CA ALA A 56 12.87 3.95 3.34
C ALA A 56 11.97 2.74 3.02
N PHE A 57 10.72 3.01 2.66
CA PHE A 57 9.67 2.02 2.39
C PHE A 57 9.02 2.32 1.03
N PRO A 58 9.55 1.77 -0.07
CA PRO A 58 9.16 2.14 -1.43
C PRO A 58 7.84 1.50 -1.88
N TYR A 59 6.78 1.73 -1.10
CA TYR A 59 5.40 1.46 -1.49
C TYR A 59 4.88 2.52 -2.45
N TYR A 60 3.80 2.18 -3.16
CA TYR A 60 3.04 3.13 -3.94
C TYR A 60 2.62 4.33 -3.07
N ASN A 61 2.97 5.54 -3.51
CA ASN A 61 2.73 6.75 -2.74
C ASN A 61 1.47 7.48 -3.24
N PRO A 62 0.43 7.67 -2.39
CA PRO A 62 -0.80 8.33 -2.80
C PRO A 62 -0.66 9.87 -2.93
N ASN A 63 0.42 10.47 -2.42
CA ASN A 63 0.66 11.91 -2.49
C ASN A 63 1.29 12.29 -3.84
N LYS A 64 0.46 12.83 -4.75
CA LYS A 64 0.89 13.25 -6.10
C LYS A 64 2.03 14.28 -6.11
N GLN A 65 2.15 15.13 -5.09
CA GLN A 65 3.25 16.10 -5.02
C GLN A 65 4.54 15.43 -4.55
N ALA A 66 4.44 14.47 -3.63
CA ALA A 66 5.60 13.66 -3.21
C ALA A 66 6.14 12.82 -4.37
N VAL A 67 5.26 12.21 -5.18
CA VAL A 67 5.66 11.40 -6.34
C VAL A 67 6.53 12.19 -7.34
N LYS A 68 6.24 13.48 -7.55
CA LYS A 68 7.06 14.35 -8.41
C LYS A 68 8.47 14.60 -7.88
N LEU A 69 8.65 14.48 -6.57
CA LEU A 69 9.91 14.72 -5.86
C LEU A 69 10.69 13.43 -5.62
N LEU A 70 10.14 12.25 -5.95
CA LEU A 70 10.82 10.98 -5.76
C LEU A 70 12.09 10.90 -6.64
N PRO A 71 13.16 10.24 -6.15
CA PRO A 71 14.30 9.89 -6.97
C PRO A 71 13.87 9.09 -8.21
N LYS A 72 14.52 9.34 -9.36
CA LYS A 72 14.22 8.63 -10.64
C LYS A 72 14.16 7.11 -10.48
N LYS A 73 15.09 6.54 -9.69
CA LYS A 73 15.14 5.09 -9.40
C LYS A 73 13.86 4.51 -8.78
N LEU A 74 13.07 5.31 -8.06
CA LEU A 74 11.80 4.90 -7.47
C LEU A 74 10.63 5.31 -8.36
N ARG A 75 10.67 6.54 -8.87
CA ARG A 75 9.62 7.09 -9.74
C ARG A 75 9.45 6.29 -11.03
N ASP A 76 10.54 5.82 -11.60
CA ASP A 76 10.55 5.10 -12.88
C ASP A 76 10.50 3.57 -12.66
N ASN A 77 10.45 3.10 -11.40
CA ASN A 77 10.34 1.68 -11.08
C ASN A 77 8.86 1.25 -11.06
N PRO A 78 8.43 0.33 -11.94
CA PRO A 78 7.03 -0.08 -12.04
C PRO A 78 6.52 -0.79 -10.78
N ALA A 79 7.40 -1.36 -9.94
CA ALA A 79 7.03 -1.97 -8.67
C ALA A 79 6.57 -0.94 -7.62
N VAL A 80 7.05 0.30 -7.74
CA VAL A 80 6.79 1.42 -6.81
C VAL A 80 5.72 2.33 -7.41
N THR A 81 5.91 2.73 -8.66
CA THR A 81 4.96 3.57 -9.40
C THR A 81 4.19 2.68 -10.37
N VAL A 82 3.08 2.12 -9.87
CA VAL A 82 2.24 1.17 -10.60
C VAL A 82 1.68 1.85 -11.88
N PRO A 83 1.82 1.24 -13.06
CA PRO A 83 1.27 1.78 -14.30
C PRO A 83 -0.25 2.03 -14.24
N ASN A 84 -0.72 3.12 -14.86
CA ASN A 84 -2.13 3.51 -14.82
C ASN A 84 -3.08 2.45 -15.38
N ASN A 85 -2.67 1.71 -16.43
CA ASN A 85 -3.47 0.63 -17.00
C ASN A 85 -3.62 -0.57 -16.05
N VAL A 86 -2.67 -0.78 -15.13
CA VAL A 86 -2.76 -1.79 -14.07
C VAL A 86 -3.68 -1.30 -12.96
N LEU A 87 -3.54 -0.03 -12.54
CA LEU A 87 -4.42 0.56 -11.53
C LEU A 87 -5.89 0.57 -11.98
N ALA A 88 -6.16 0.88 -13.25
CA ALA A 88 -7.50 0.95 -13.82
C ALA A 88 -8.27 -0.38 -13.78
N ARG A 89 -7.56 -1.51 -13.73
CA ARG A 89 -8.14 -2.85 -13.64
C ARG A 89 -7.94 -3.49 -12.27
N SER A 90 -7.44 -2.75 -11.29
CA SER A 90 -7.21 -3.27 -9.94
C SER A 90 -8.52 -3.38 -9.14
N GLN A 91 -8.53 -4.25 -8.13
CA GLN A 91 -9.67 -4.48 -7.24
C GLN A 91 -9.21 -4.47 -5.79
N THR A 92 -10.02 -3.89 -4.91
CA THR A 92 -9.82 -3.97 -3.46
C THR A 92 -10.72 -5.05 -2.85
N VAL A 93 -10.43 -5.45 -1.61
CA VAL A 93 -11.32 -6.34 -0.86
C VAL A 93 -12.68 -5.69 -0.64
N LEU A 94 -13.72 -6.51 -0.77
CA LEU A 94 -15.08 -6.12 -0.42
C LEU A 94 -15.29 -6.32 1.08
N ASN A 95 -16.01 -5.39 1.72
CA ASN A 95 -16.49 -5.60 3.08
C ASN A 95 -17.69 -6.56 3.04
N LEU A 96 -17.48 -7.81 3.45
CA LEU A 96 -18.51 -8.84 3.49
C LEU A 96 -19.28 -8.88 4.84
N GLY A 97 -18.94 -8.01 5.79
CA GLY A 97 -19.53 -8.00 7.11
C GLY A 97 -19.36 -9.35 7.81
N LYS A 98 -20.46 -9.93 8.30
CA LYS A 98 -20.46 -11.21 9.03
C LYS A 98 -20.04 -12.39 8.16
N GLU A 99 -20.24 -12.30 6.85
CA GLU A 99 -19.92 -13.37 5.89
C GLU A 99 -18.42 -13.58 5.71
N THR A 100 -17.58 -12.62 6.15
CA THR A 100 -16.11 -12.75 6.18
C THR A 100 -15.67 -14.04 6.90
N THR A 101 -16.38 -14.43 7.96
CA THR A 101 -16.08 -15.65 8.74
C THR A 101 -16.11 -16.93 7.90
N LYS A 102 -16.91 -16.97 6.82
CA LYS A 102 -16.93 -18.12 5.89
C LYS A 102 -15.63 -18.20 5.08
N ILE A 103 -15.10 -17.05 4.66
CA ILE A 103 -13.83 -16.96 3.96
C ILE A 103 -12.68 -17.35 4.89
N ASP A 104 -12.69 -16.85 6.13
CA ASP A 104 -11.70 -17.21 7.14
C ASP A 104 -11.70 -18.72 7.41
N LYS A 105 -12.88 -19.34 7.51
CA LYS A 105 -12.99 -20.80 7.65
C LYS A 105 -12.36 -21.54 6.48
N VAL A 106 -12.72 -21.19 5.24
CA VAL A 106 -12.14 -21.83 4.05
C VAL A 106 -10.62 -21.67 4.02
N TRP A 107 -10.11 -20.49 4.39
CA TRP A 107 -8.68 -20.24 4.48
C TRP A 107 -8.00 -21.10 5.56
N ASN A 108 -8.61 -21.21 6.74
CA ASN A 108 -8.11 -22.05 7.84
C ASN A 108 -8.10 -23.53 7.48
N ASP A 109 -9.15 -24.02 6.83
CA ASP A 109 -9.22 -25.40 6.35
C ASP A 109 -8.15 -25.65 5.26
N PHE A 110 -7.89 -24.67 4.38
CA PHE A 110 -6.88 -24.77 3.32
C PHE A 110 -5.44 -24.81 3.86
N LYS A 111 -5.09 -23.91 4.79
CA LYS A 111 -3.74 -23.84 5.37
C LYS A 111 -3.41 -25.03 6.27
N GLY A 112 -4.44 -25.72 6.79
CA GLY A 112 -4.33 -26.84 7.71
C GLY A 112 -3.75 -26.44 9.08
N ASP A 113 -3.56 -27.44 9.94
CA ASP A 113 -2.79 -27.27 11.18
C ASP A 113 -1.30 -27.19 10.83
N GLN A 114 -0.70 -26.01 11.04
CA GLN A 114 0.76 -25.86 11.10
C GLN A 114 1.23 -25.86 12.55
#